data_AF-A0A662UVB9-F1
#
_entry.id   AF-A0A662UVB9-F1
#
_cell.length_a   1.000
_cell.length_b   1.000
_cell.length_c   1.000
_cell.angle_alpha   90.00
_cell.angle_beta   90.00
_cell.angle_gamma   90.00
#
_symmetry.space_group_name_H-M   'P 1'
#
loop_
_entity.id
_entity.type
_entity.pdbx_description
1 polymer ?
#
loop_
_entity_poly.entity_id
_entity_poly.type
_entity_poly.pdbx_seq_one_letter_code
_entity_poly.pdbx_strand_id
1 'polypeptide(L)'
;PTVSEATGKIPSGALKILAEGVNAQVSTPDALVALIPSLGPKGGDFKNIYLTAFDRIVNKGEDIKGVISELAPQLLKLFEEVGAPLPPPDA
;
A
#
# COMPACT_ATOMS: atom_id res chain seq x y z
N PRO A 1 12.87 7.98 10.89
CA PRO A 1 14.15 7.58 10.27
C PRO A 1 13.96 7.29 8.78
N THR A 2 14.38 8.22 7.92
CA THR A 2 14.29 8.04 6.46
C THR A 2 15.58 7.43 5.94
N VAL A 3 15.52 6.74 4.80
CA VAL A 3 16.70 6.21 4.09
C VAL A 3 17.72 7.30 3.76
N SER A 4 17.31 8.58 3.73
CA SER A 4 18.17 9.74 3.52
C SER A 4 19.23 9.92 4.61
N GLU A 5 18.91 9.62 5.88
CA GLU A 5 19.85 9.75 7.01
C GLU A 5 20.96 8.68 6.98
N ALA A 6 20.74 7.57 6.26
CA ALA A 6 21.69 6.47 6.11
C ALA A 6 22.59 6.60 4.88
N THR A 7 22.24 7.47 3.92
CA THR A 7 23.00 7.67 2.67
C THR A 7 24.42 8.14 3.00
N GLY A 8 25.42 7.32 2.64
CA GLY A 8 26.84 7.55 2.95
C GLY A 8 27.42 6.67 4.07
N LYS A 9 26.58 6.01 4.88
CA LYS A 9 27.02 5.01 5.89
C LYS A 9 26.77 3.56 5.47
N ILE A 10 26.07 3.34 4.35
CA ILE A 10 25.73 1.99 3.87
C ILE A 10 26.91 1.41 3.09
N PRO A 11 27.47 0.25 3.51
CA PRO A 11 28.55 -0.42 2.79
C PRO A 11 28.16 -0.79 1.36
N SER A 12 29.14 -0.89 0.47
CA SER A 12 28.93 -1.38 -0.90
C SER A 12 28.25 -2.75 -0.95
N GLY A 13 27.43 -3.00 -1.97
CA GLY A 13 26.73 -4.28 -2.17
C GLY A 13 25.21 -4.10 -2.26
N ALA A 14 24.47 -5.21 -2.10
CA ALA A 14 23.02 -5.26 -2.32
C ALA A 14 22.23 -4.25 -1.46
N LEU A 15 22.68 -4.00 -0.22
CA LEU A 15 22.03 -3.02 0.67
C LEU A 15 22.15 -1.59 0.17
N LYS A 16 23.29 -1.23 -0.42
CA LYS A 16 23.49 0.10 -1.02
C LYS A 16 22.59 0.30 -2.24
N ILE A 17 22.51 -0.71 -3.11
CA ILE A 17 21.62 -0.68 -4.29
C ILE A 17 20.16 -0.52 -3.87
N LEU A 18 19.71 -1.29 -2.87
CA LEU A 18 18.35 -1.19 -2.34
C LEU A 18 18.08 0.21 -1.79
N ALA A 19 18.98 0.75 -0.97
CA ALA A 19 18.79 2.06 -0.35
C ALA A 19 18.78 3.20 -1.37
N GLU A 20 19.66 3.16 -2.37
CA GLU A 20 19.67 4.13 -3.48
C GLU A 20 18.38 4.06 -4.29
N GLY A 21 17.90 2.85 -4.61
CA GLY A 21 16.63 2.66 -5.32
C GLY A 21 15.43 3.17 -4.56
N VAL A 22 15.32 2.83 -3.26
CA VAL A 22 14.22 3.33 -2.40
C VAL A 22 14.30 4.85 -2.29
N ASN A 23 15.48 5.44 -2.06
CA ASN A 23 15.64 6.90 -2.00
C ASN A 23 15.20 7.57 -3.31
N ALA A 24 15.63 7.06 -4.45
CA ALA A 24 15.21 7.59 -5.75
C ALA A 24 13.68 7.53 -5.91
N GLN A 25 13.07 6.40 -5.58
CA GLN A 25 11.62 6.20 -5.66
C GLN A 25 10.84 7.12 -4.72
N VAL A 26 11.27 7.32 -3.48
CA VAL A 26 10.53 8.16 -2.51
C VAL A 26 10.77 9.65 -2.71
N SER A 27 11.83 10.04 -3.40
CA SER A 27 12.18 11.45 -3.66
C SER A 27 11.62 12.03 -4.96
N THR A 28 10.97 11.21 -5.80
CA THR A 28 10.44 11.68 -7.09
C THR A 28 9.28 12.66 -6.87
N PRO A 29 9.13 13.71 -7.70
CA PRO A 29 8.06 14.71 -7.53
C PRO A 29 6.65 14.13 -7.58
N ASP A 30 6.48 12.99 -8.25
CA ASP A 30 5.24 12.22 -8.38
C ASP A 30 5.14 11.07 -7.36
N ALA A 31 5.96 11.08 -6.30
CA ALA A 31 5.90 10.06 -5.27
C ALA A 31 4.53 10.11 -4.56
N LEU A 32 3.77 9.03 -4.68
CA LEU A 32 2.52 8.85 -3.96
C LEU A 32 2.81 8.11 -2.65
N VAL A 33 2.61 8.79 -1.52
CA VAL A 33 2.70 8.19 -0.19
C VAL A 33 1.45 7.32 0.03
N ALA A 34 1.56 6.04 -0.30
CA ALA A 34 0.54 5.04 0.02
C ALA A 34 0.82 4.45 1.41
N LEU A 35 0.27 5.07 2.45
CA LEU A 35 0.33 4.51 3.80
C LEU A 35 -0.77 3.45 3.94
N ILE A 36 -0.43 2.24 4.39
CA ILE A 36 -1.43 1.29 4.86
C ILE A 36 -1.78 1.67 6.31
N PRO A 37 -2.98 2.18 6.59
CA PRO A 37 -3.35 2.57 7.93
C PRO A 37 -3.63 1.32 8.78
N SER A 38 -3.26 1.39 10.06
CA SER A 38 -3.69 0.37 11.02
C SER A 38 -5.17 0.58 11.33
N LEU A 39 -6.04 -0.32 10.84
CA LEU A 39 -7.48 -0.32 11.17
C LEU A 39 -7.78 -1.10 12.46
N GLY A 40 -6.77 -1.33 13.32
CA GLY A 40 -6.90 -2.05 14.58
C GLY A 40 -7.57 -3.43 14.39
N PRO A 41 -8.71 -3.71 15.04
CA PRO A 41 -9.42 -4.98 14.90
C PRO A 41 -9.81 -5.34 13.46
N LYS A 42 -9.99 -4.34 12.58
CA LYS A 42 -10.37 -4.53 11.16
C LYS A 42 -9.17 -4.69 10.22
N GLY A 43 -7.94 -4.73 10.74
CA GLY A 43 -6.73 -4.93 9.93
C GLY A 43 -6.73 -6.26 9.16
N GLY A 44 -7.33 -7.31 9.73
CA GLY A 44 -7.51 -8.59 9.03
C GLY A 44 -8.46 -8.48 7.83
N ASP A 45 -9.58 -7.78 8.00
CA ASP A 45 -10.58 -7.57 6.95
C ASP A 45 -10.01 -6.73 5.80
N PHE A 46 -9.26 -5.66 6.13
CA PHE A 46 -8.55 -4.84 5.15
C PHE A 46 -7.63 -5.69 4.27
N LYS A 47 -6.74 -6.49 4.89
CA LYS A 47 -5.83 -7.40 4.17
C LYS A 47 -6.61 -8.38 3.28
N ASN A 48 -7.70 -8.96 3.80
CA ASN A 48 -8.45 -9.98 3.09
C ASN A 48 -9.07 -9.44 1.80
N ILE A 49 -9.51 -8.18 1.76
CA ILE A 49 -10.02 -7.56 0.52
C ILE A 49 -8.99 -7.60 -0.60
N TYR A 50 -7.72 -7.27 -0.32
CA TYR A 50 -6.64 -7.35 -1.32
C TYR A 50 -6.35 -8.77 -1.76
N LEU A 51 -6.34 -9.73 -0.83
CA LEU A 51 -6.12 -11.15 -1.16
C LEU A 51 -7.27 -11.69 -2.02
N THR A 52 -8.52 -11.32 -1.72
CA THR A 52 -9.69 -11.67 -2.51
C THR A 52 -9.62 -11.05 -3.91
N ALA A 53 -9.25 -9.77 -4.03
CA ALA A 53 -9.07 -9.13 -5.32
C ALA A 53 -7.99 -9.83 -6.15
N PHE A 54 -6.84 -10.14 -5.54
CA PHE A 54 -5.74 -10.84 -6.21
C PHE A 54 -6.17 -12.22 -6.70
N ASP A 55 -6.80 -13.02 -5.85
CA ASP A 55 -7.24 -14.37 -6.24
C ASP A 55 -8.26 -14.34 -7.38
N ARG A 56 -9.27 -13.46 -7.28
CA ARG A 56 -10.31 -13.33 -8.30
C ARG A 56 -9.75 -12.84 -9.65
N ILE A 57 -8.90 -11.82 -9.62
CA ILE A 57 -8.35 -11.22 -10.84
C ILE A 57 -7.23 -12.09 -11.43
N VAL A 58 -6.21 -12.39 -10.63
CA VAL A 58 -4.96 -12.98 -11.12
C VAL A 58 -5.08 -14.50 -11.26
N ASN A 59 -5.65 -15.18 -10.26
CA ASN A 59 -5.72 -16.64 -10.29
C ASN A 59 -6.95 -17.15 -11.06
N LYS A 60 -8.09 -16.46 -10.94
CA LYS A 60 -9.37 -16.89 -11.54
C LYS A 60 -9.75 -16.16 -12.83
N GLY A 61 -9.04 -15.09 -13.19
CA GLY A 61 -9.26 -14.36 -14.44
C GLY A 61 -10.59 -13.62 -14.51
N GLU A 62 -11.18 -13.25 -13.36
CA GLU A 62 -12.40 -12.45 -13.32
C GLU A 62 -12.16 -11.02 -13.85
N ASP A 63 -13.24 -10.35 -14.29
CA ASP A 63 -13.17 -8.97 -14.77
C ASP A 63 -12.65 -8.02 -13.68
N ILE A 64 -11.56 -7.32 -13.99
CA ILE A 64 -10.86 -6.43 -13.06
C ILE A 64 -11.78 -5.34 -12.54
N LYS A 65 -12.52 -4.67 -13.45
CA LYS A 65 -13.36 -3.53 -13.06
C LYS A 65 -14.54 -3.98 -12.22
N GLY A 66 -15.16 -5.11 -12.55
CA GLY A 66 -16.24 -5.71 -11.79
C GLY A 66 -15.81 -6.06 -10.38
N VAL A 67 -14.70 -6.80 -10.23
CA VAL A 67 -14.15 -7.17 -8.91
C VAL A 67 -13.82 -5.95 -8.07
N ILE A 68 -13.13 -4.96 -8.64
CA ILE A 68 -12.77 -3.73 -7.91
C ILE A 68 -14.02 -2.94 -7.51
N SER A 69 -15.01 -2.81 -8.40
CA SER A 69 -16.25 -2.08 -8.12
C SER A 69 -17.09 -2.74 -7.02
N GLU A 70 -17.02 -4.07 -6.91
CA GLU A 70 -17.68 -4.85 -5.85
C GLU A 70 -16.99 -4.71 -4.49
N LEU A 71 -15.66 -4.71 -4.48
CA LEU A 71 -14.87 -4.70 -3.24
C LEU A 71 -14.62 -3.29 -2.69
N ALA A 72 -14.55 -2.26 -3.53
CA ALA A 72 -14.25 -0.89 -3.10
C ALA A 72 -15.22 -0.34 -2.02
N PRO A 73 -16.56 -0.49 -2.14
CA PRO A 73 -17.47 -0.05 -1.08
C PRO A 73 -17.26 -0.78 0.25
N GLN A 74 -16.88 -2.06 0.20
CA GLN A 74 -16.59 -2.85 1.40
C GLN A 74 -15.33 -2.35 2.08
N LEU A 75 -14.31 -2.00 1.30
CA LEU A 75 -13.07 -1.42 1.80
C LEU A 75 -13.33 -0.07 2.48
N LEU A 76 -14.07 0.83 1.83
CA LEU A 76 -14.40 2.15 2.37
C LEU A 76 -15.20 2.05 3.66
N LYS A 77 -16.14 1.10 3.74
CA LYS A 77 -16.93 0.85 4.95
C LYS A 77 -16.05 0.48 6.16
N LEU A 78 -14.93 -0.21 5.96
CA LEU A 78 -14.01 -0.52 7.07
C LEU A 78 -13.44 0.75 7.71
N PHE A 79 -13.14 1.78 6.91
CA PHE A 79 -12.65 3.07 7.40
C PHE A 79 -13.73 3.81 8.19
N GLU A 80 -14.96 3.84 7.66
CA GLU A 80 -16.11 4.42 8.34
C GLU A 80 -16.38 3.75 9.69
N GLU A 81 -16.36 2.41 9.74
CA GLU A 81 -16.63 1.62 10.94
C GLU A 81 -15.64 1.91 12.09
N VAL A 82 -14.37 2.16 11.76
CA VAL A 82 -13.34 2.44 12.77
C VAL A 82 -13.07 3.94 12.98
N GLY A 83 -13.75 4.80 12.22
CA GLY A 83 -13.55 6.25 12.27
C GLY A 83 -12.14 6.69 11.85
N ALA A 84 -11.47 5.91 11.00
CA ALA A 84 -10.14 6.25 10.49
C ALA A 84 -10.26 7.11 9.23
N PRO A 85 -9.37 8.11 9.02
CA PRO A 85 -9.30 8.81 7.75
C PRO A 85 -8.86 7.86 6.64
N LEU A 86 -9.30 8.15 5.42
CA LEU A 86 -8.73 7.48 4.24
C LEU A 86 -7.24 7.87 4.14
N PRO A 87 -6.37 6.94 3.69
CA PRO A 87 -4.98 7.29 3.46
C PRO A 87 -4.87 8.22 2.23
N PRO A 88 -3.90 9.14 2.20
CA PRO A 88 -3.58 9.86 0.98
C PRO A 88 -3.33 8.89 -0.20
N PRO A 89 -3.70 9.26 -1.43
CA PRO A 89 -4.22 10.55 -1.86
C PRO A 89 -5.75 10.70 -1.68
N ASP A 90 -6.44 9.69 -1.18
CA ASP A 90 -7.91 9.62 -1.12
C ASP A 90 -8.51 10.24 0.17
N ALA A 91 -7.65 10.79 1.04
CA ALA A 91 -7.99 11.47 2.29
C ALA A 91 -8.86 12.72 2.09
#